data_AF-A0A9W4K250-F1
#
_entry.id   AF-A0A9W4K250-F1
#
_cell.length_a   1.000
_cell.length_b   1.000
_cell.length_c   1.000
_cell.angle_alpha   90.00
_cell.angle_beta   90.00
_cell.angle_gamma   90.00
#
_symmetry.space_group_name_H-M   'P 1'
#
loop_
_entity.id
_entity.type
_entity.pdbx_description
1 polymer ?
#
loop_
_entity_poly.entity_id
_entity_poly.type
_entity_poly.pdbx_seq_one_letter_code
_entity_poly.pdbx_strand_id
1 'polypeptide(L)'
;MKDLRHVLQPMSFTTIFTTSCYSGVWLVRPDINQQQLNTTAIAAAGEDNESSSWAVSGSAGRASRSLAASAVLRCLIDAEDETQERTEHPTYIEFSKSVYDCVKEMGALGNSQQIYFSAENDEWERVTSLASVPPSPSSTSGPEPAKTGGRRLKRLKYLAEEYFAAKPSLNEAAPNISLHNYLRSVLNGATYPKEEVDSLTETTAYRLGAMYEADYLREQIGLKFPSIFGIETPLAQIENQSRNPRLYKQTWTLLLEREFCTTPIGIRLHFPKPTQYLTIALVESSTSWETI
;
A
#
# COMPACT_ATOMS: atom_id res chain seq x y z
N MET A 1 -25.80 -9.35 20.98
CA MET A 1 -25.19 -10.35 20.06
C MET A 1 -25.60 -11.72 20.60
N LYS A 2 -26.29 -12.57 19.81
CA LYS A 2 -26.65 -13.93 20.28
C LYS A 2 -25.38 -14.75 20.43
N ASP A 3 -25.36 -15.62 21.42
CA ASP A 3 -24.24 -16.51 21.68
C ASP A 3 -24.05 -17.47 20.49
N LEU A 4 -22.86 -17.43 19.86
CA LEU A 4 -22.50 -18.30 18.72
C LEU A 4 -22.69 -19.79 19.05
N ARG A 5 -22.56 -20.14 20.34
CA ARG A 5 -22.77 -21.50 20.87
C ARG A 5 -24.20 -22.02 20.64
N HIS A 6 -25.18 -21.14 20.46
CA HIS A 6 -26.59 -21.51 20.30
C HIS A 6 -27.04 -21.44 18.84
N VAL A 7 -26.17 -20.97 17.94
CA VAL A 7 -26.47 -20.80 16.52
C VAL A 7 -25.81 -21.88 15.67
N LEU A 8 -24.61 -22.31 16.04
CA LEU A 8 -23.89 -23.36 15.31
C LEU A 8 -24.32 -24.74 15.77
N GLN A 9 -24.65 -25.61 14.81
CA GLN A 9 -24.90 -27.02 15.09
C GLN A 9 -23.57 -27.74 15.39
N PRO A 10 -23.57 -28.74 16.29
CA PRO A 10 -22.40 -29.60 16.50
C PRO A 10 -21.85 -30.16 15.18
N MET A 11 -20.53 -30.18 15.03
CA MET A 11 -19.80 -30.69 13.85
C MET A 11 -19.96 -29.92 12.53
N SER A 12 -20.49 -28.69 12.54
CA SER A 12 -20.55 -27.87 11.33
C SER A 12 -19.15 -27.44 10.86
N PHE A 13 -18.83 -27.65 9.58
CA PHE A 13 -17.65 -27.06 8.95
C PHE A 13 -17.81 -25.55 8.91
N THR A 14 -16.91 -24.83 9.59
CA THR A 14 -17.02 -23.37 9.75
C THR A 14 -15.72 -22.72 9.30
N THR A 15 -15.79 -21.71 8.43
CA THR A 15 -14.64 -20.86 8.12
C THR A 15 -14.79 -19.52 8.84
N ILE A 16 -13.81 -19.16 9.67
CA ILE A 16 -13.78 -17.89 10.39
C ILE A 16 -12.78 -16.95 9.71
N PHE A 17 -13.22 -15.75 9.36
CA PHE A 17 -12.35 -14.70 8.84
C PHE A 17 -12.39 -13.48 9.75
N THR A 18 -11.24 -13.09 10.28
CA THR A 18 -11.11 -11.95 11.22
C THR A 18 -10.16 -10.89 10.68
N THR A 19 -10.65 -9.65 10.58
CA THR A 19 -9.90 -8.50 10.02
C THR A 19 -9.45 -7.48 11.06
N SER A 20 -9.34 -7.88 12.33
CA SER A 20 -8.94 -6.98 13.43
C SER A 20 -7.42 -6.96 13.65
N CYS A 21 -6.93 -5.92 14.32
CA CYS A 21 -5.58 -5.92 14.88
C CYS A 21 -5.45 -7.07 15.88
N TYR A 22 -4.25 -7.66 15.95
CA TYR A 22 -3.94 -8.77 16.86
C TYR A 22 -4.84 -10.00 16.66
N SER A 23 -5.39 -10.18 15.45
CA SER A 23 -6.36 -11.24 15.16
C SER A 23 -5.78 -12.65 15.28
N GLY A 24 -4.46 -12.80 15.23
CA GLY A 24 -3.77 -14.06 15.44
C GLY A 24 -4.06 -14.69 16.81
N VAL A 25 -4.28 -13.87 17.85
CA VAL A 25 -4.67 -14.34 19.19
C VAL A 25 -6.04 -15.03 19.20
N TRP A 26 -6.87 -14.75 18.19
CA TRP A 26 -8.24 -15.24 18.09
C TRP A 26 -8.33 -16.54 17.29
N LEU A 27 -7.22 -17.02 16.72
CA LEU A 27 -7.09 -18.33 16.06
C LEU A 27 -7.05 -19.49 17.07
N VAL A 28 -7.83 -19.41 18.14
CA VAL A 28 -8.00 -20.49 19.11
C VAL A 28 -9.09 -21.42 18.59
N ARG A 29 -8.87 -22.74 18.62
CA ARG A 29 -9.93 -23.73 18.38
C ARG A 29 -11.03 -23.52 19.43
N PRO A 30 -12.22 -23.01 19.08
CA PRO A 30 -13.24 -22.75 20.08
C PRO A 30 -13.73 -24.10 20.61
N ASP A 31 -13.46 -24.38 21.88
CA ASP A 31 -14.07 -25.50 22.58
C ASP A 31 -15.47 -25.09 23.01
N ILE A 32 -16.48 -25.58 22.28
CA ILE A 32 -17.88 -25.36 22.64
C ILE A 32 -18.38 -26.65 23.28
N ASN A 33 -18.56 -26.63 24.60
CA ASN A 33 -19.09 -27.75 25.39
C ASN A 33 -18.27 -29.06 25.27
N GLN A 34 -16.93 -28.99 25.31
CA GLN A 34 -16.01 -30.13 25.13
C GLN A 34 -16.04 -30.75 23.72
N GLN A 35 -16.67 -30.05 22.76
CA GLN A 35 -16.63 -30.40 21.35
C GLN A 35 -15.86 -29.32 20.60
N GLN A 36 -14.73 -29.75 20.01
CA GLN A 36 -13.97 -28.91 19.10
C GLN A 36 -14.80 -28.67 17.83
N LEU A 37 -14.98 -27.40 17.46
CA LEU A 37 -15.55 -27.07 16.16
C LEU A 37 -14.58 -27.48 15.04
N ASN A 38 -15.12 -28.00 13.94
CA ASN A 38 -14.35 -28.25 12.73
C ASN A 38 -14.19 -26.93 11.96
N THR A 39 -13.22 -26.12 12.41
CA THR A 39 -13.06 -24.74 12.00
C THR A 39 -11.76 -24.52 11.25
N THR A 40 -11.87 -23.91 10.07
CA THR A 40 -10.75 -23.24 9.41
C THR A 40 -10.81 -21.75 9.72
N ALA A 41 -9.66 -21.10 9.82
CA ALA A 41 -9.62 -19.70 10.21
C ALA A 41 -8.51 -18.93 9.49
N ILE A 42 -8.80 -17.67 9.18
CA ILE A 42 -7.92 -16.70 8.53
C ILE A 42 -7.89 -15.45 9.40
N ALA A 43 -6.70 -15.07 9.87
CA ALA A 43 -6.48 -13.85 10.65
C ALA A 43 -5.66 -12.84 9.87
N ALA A 44 -6.19 -11.61 9.75
CA ALA A 44 -5.57 -10.53 8.99
C ALA A 44 -4.23 -10.05 9.56
N ALA A 45 -3.96 -10.32 10.84
CA ALA A 45 -2.70 -9.95 11.49
C ALA A 45 -2.27 -10.97 12.55
N GLY A 46 -0.96 -11.02 12.83
CA GLY A 46 -0.38 -11.83 13.91
C GLY A 46 -0.76 -11.38 15.32
N GLU A 47 -0.33 -12.13 16.33
CA GLU A 47 -0.67 -11.86 17.74
C GLU A 47 -0.14 -10.52 18.25
N ASP A 48 1.03 -10.09 17.78
CA ASP A 48 1.69 -8.84 18.17
C ASP A 48 1.59 -7.75 17.08
N ASN A 49 0.83 -8.01 16.01
CA ASN A 49 0.78 -7.13 14.84
C ASN A 49 -0.59 -6.46 14.65
N GLU A 50 -0.56 -5.20 14.23
CA GLU A 50 -1.77 -4.49 13.79
C GLU A 50 -2.15 -4.88 12.35
N SER A 51 -3.46 -4.99 12.10
CA SER A 51 -3.98 -5.18 10.75
C SER A 51 -3.96 -3.86 9.99
N SER A 52 -3.60 -3.89 8.71
CA SER A 52 -3.49 -2.67 7.90
C SER A 52 -4.74 -2.41 7.06
N SER A 53 -5.10 -1.13 6.95
CA SER A 53 -6.11 -0.65 5.99
C SER A 53 -5.44 -0.12 4.73
N TRP A 54 -6.23 0.06 3.67
CA TRP A 54 -5.83 0.92 2.57
C TRP A 54 -5.65 2.36 3.04
N ALA A 55 -4.91 3.16 2.25
CA ALA A 55 -4.78 4.58 2.50
C ALA A 55 -6.15 5.28 2.55
N VAL A 56 -6.20 6.40 3.28
CA VAL A 56 -7.39 7.25 3.37
C VAL A 56 -7.76 7.72 1.97
N SER A 57 -9.00 7.49 1.57
CA SER A 57 -9.50 8.00 0.30
C SER A 57 -9.78 9.50 0.46
N GLY A 58 -9.15 10.33 -0.37
CA GLY A 58 -9.34 11.79 -0.32
C GLY A 58 -10.79 12.23 -0.57
N SER A 59 -11.54 11.49 -1.39
CA SER A 59 -12.96 11.79 -1.65
C SER A 59 -13.89 11.31 -0.53
N ALA A 60 -13.54 10.24 0.19
CA ALA A 60 -14.35 9.69 1.27
C ALA A 60 -13.96 10.21 2.67
N GLY A 61 -12.79 10.84 2.80
CA GLY A 61 -12.22 11.31 4.07
C GLY A 61 -11.92 10.19 5.07
N ARG A 62 -11.91 8.92 4.64
CA ARG A 62 -11.67 7.76 5.50
C ARG A 62 -10.98 6.62 4.75
N ALA A 63 -10.18 5.83 5.48
CA ALA A 63 -9.72 4.54 5.00
C ALA A 63 -10.94 3.62 4.84
N SER A 64 -11.14 3.10 3.64
CA SER A 64 -12.43 2.47 3.30
C SER A 64 -12.40 0.94 3.37
N ARG A 65 -11.21 0.31 3.45
CA ARG A 65 -11.05 -1.14 3.26
C ARG A 65 -9.86 -1.69 4.04
N SER A 66 -9.98 -2.93 4.52
CA SER A 66 -8.87 -3.74 5.04
C SER A 66 -8.07 -4.35 3.89
N LEU A 67 -6.74 -4.39 4.02
CA LEU A 67 -5.87 -5.03 3.03
C LEU A 67 -6.14 -6.54 2.94
N ALA A 68 -6.17 -7.23 4.09
CA ALA A 68 -6.44 -8.66 4.15
C ALA A 68 -7.83 -9.02 3.58
N ALA A 69 -8.86 -8.23 3.90
CA ALA A 69 -10.21 -8.44 3.34
C ALA A 69 -10.25 -8.26 1.83
N SER A 70 -9.49 -7.29 1.31
CA SER A 70 -9.42 -7.04 -0.12
C SER A 70 -8.68 -8.17 -0.85
N ALA A 71 -7.64 -8.72 -0.24
CA ALA A 71 -6.90 -9.87 -0.79
C ALA A 71 -7.77 -11.13 -0.82
N VAL A 72 -8.44 -11.46 0.29
CA VAL A 72 -9.38 -12.59 0.35
C VAL A 72 -10.47 -12.45 -0.71
N LEU A 73 -11.11 -11.28 -0.81
CA LEU A 73 -12.16 -11.04 -1.79
C LEU A 73 -11.64 -11.20 -3.23
N ARG A 74 -10.46 -10.66 -3.53
CA ARG A 74 -9.86 -10.78 -4.86
C ARG A 74 -9.57 -12.24 -5.22
N CYS A 75 -8.95 -12.99 -4.31
CA CYS A 75 -8.68 -14.41 -4.55
C CYS A 75 -9.96 -15.24 -4.69
N LEU A 76 -11.06 -14.86 -4.03
CA LEU A 76 -12.36 -15.51 -4.23
C LEU A 76 -12.94 -15.23 -5.62
N ILE A 77 -12.84 -13.98 -6.10
CA ILE A 77 -13.26 -13.61 -7.46
C ILE A 77 -12.41 -14.37 -8.49
N ASP A 78 -11.09 -14.36 -8.33
CA ASP A 78 -10.18 -15.06 -9.24
C ASP A 78 -10.46 -16.58 -9.25
N ALA A 79 -10.75 -17.17 -8.08
CA ALA A 79 -11.12 -18.58 -7.96
C ALA A 79 -12.47 -18.90 -8.61
N GLU A 80 -13.45 -17.99 -8.53
CA GLU A 80 -14.75 -18.15 -9.18
C GLU A 80 -14.61 -18.15 -10.71
N ASP A 81 -13.84 -17.20 -11.24
CA ASP A 81 -13.55 -17.10 -12.67
C ASP A 81 -12.78 -18.35 -13.17
N GLU A 82 -11.79 -18.83 -12.41
CA GLU A 82 -11.04 -20.06 -12.74
C GLU A 82 -11.89 -21.33 -12.63
N THR A 83 -12.89 -21.38 -11.75
CA THR A 83 -13.80 -22.53 -11.63
C THR A 83 -14.81 -22.66 -12.77
N GLN A 84 -14.98 -21.63 -13.61
CA GLN A 84 -15.67 -21.80 -14.89
C GLN A 84 -14.83 -22.60 -15.90
N GLU A 85 -13.50 -22.62 -15.73
CA GLU A 85 -12.55 -23.34 -16.59
C GLU A 85 -12.04 -24.65 -15.97
N ARG A 86 -12.05 -24.78 -14.64
CA ARG A 86 -11.64 -25.98 -13.87
C ARG A 86 -12.82 -26.76 -13.32
N THR A 87 -12.66 -28.08 -13.22
CA THR A 87 -13.69 -29.00 -12.72
C THR A 87 -13.78 -29.08 -11.19
N GLU A 88 -12.80 -28.50 -10.47
CA GLU A 88 -12.68 -28.61 -9.02
C GLU A 88 -12.31 -27.26 -8.39
N HIS A 89 -12.89 -26.96 -7.22
CA HIS A 89 -12.57 -25.77 -6.44
C HIS A 89 -11.18 -25.90 -5.80
N PRO A 90 -10.42 -24.78 -5.66
CA PRO A 90 -9.11 -24.80 -5.04
C PRO A 90 -9.20 -25.31 -3.60
N THR A 91 -8.21 -26.08 -3.19
CA THR A 91 -8.11 -26.54 -1.80
C THR A 91 -7.91 -25.35 -0.86
N TYR A 92 -8.26 -25.49 0.42
CA TYR A 92 -8.08 -24.42 1.40
C TYR A 92 -6.63 -23.96 1.53
N ILE A 93 -5.65 -24.87 1.36
CA ILE A 93 -4.23 -24.54 1.37
C ILE A 93 -3.80 -23.74 0.14
N GLU A 94 -4.27 -24.10 -1.06
CA GLU A 94 -4.00 -23.34 -2.28
C GLU A 94 -4.64 -21.96 -2.21
N PHE A 95 -5.88 -21.88 -1.73
CA PHE A 95 -6.56 -20.62 -1.51
C PHE A 95 -5.81 -19.75 -0.49
N SER A 96 -5.39 -20.32 0.64
CA SER A 96 -4.61 -19.62 1.67
C SER A 96 -3.30 -19.07 1.10
N LYS A 97 -2.62 -19.86 0.26
CA LYS A 97 -1.40 -19.43 -0.43
C LYS A 97 -1.68 -18.27 -1.39
N SER A 98 -2.72 -18.35 -2.21
CA SER A 98 -3.11 -17.25 -3.11
C SER A 98 -3.41 -15.97 -2.33
N VAL A 99 -4.12 -16.07 -1.20
CA VAL A 99 -4.39 -14.91 -0.32
C VAL A 99 -3.10 -14.35 0.27
N TYR A 100 -2.20 -15.21 0.76
CA TYR A 100 -0.90 -14.79 1.30
C TYR A 100 -0.08 -14.04 0.25
N ASP A 101 0.07 -14.62 -0.94
CA ASP A 101 0.81 -14.02 -2.04
C ASP A 101 0.16 -12.70 -2.48
N CYS A 102 -1.17 -12.66 -2.57
CA CYS A 102 -1.93 -11.45 -2.88
C CYS A 102 -1.66 -10.34 -1.85
N VAL A 103 -1.70 -10.64 -0.55
CA VAL A 103 -1.35 -9.68 0.50
C VAL A 103 0.11 -9.21 0.35
N LYS A 104 1.06 -10.10 0.09
CA LYS A 104 2.48 -9.74 -0.09
C LYS A 104 2.73 -8.88 -1.32
N GLU A 105 1.92 -9.02 -2.37
CA GLU A 105 1.98 -8.17 -3.56
C GLU A 105 1.41 -6.76 -3.35
N MET A 106 0.63 -6.53 -2.28
CA MET A 106 0.07 -5.21 -1.94
C MET A 106 1.07 -4.23 -1.32
N GLY A 107 2.38 -4.56 -1.29
CA GLY A 107 3.46 -3.65 -0.90
C GLY A 107 3.88 -3.75 0.57
N ALA A 108 4.52 -2.71 1.10
CA ALA A 108 5.10 -2.68 2.44
C ALA A 108 4.12 -3.05 3.57
N LEU A 109 2.85 -2.64 3.45
CA LEU A 109 1.79 -2.93 4.43
C LEU A 109 1.40 -4.41 4.48
N GLY A 110 1.42 -5.07 3.32
CA GLY A 110 1.21 -6.50 3.23
C GLY A 110 2.36 -7.29 3.85
N ASN A 111 3.58 -6.73 3.78
CA ASN A 111 4.74 -7.34 4.41
C ASN A 111 4.70 -7.24 5.94
N SER A 112 4.17 -6.15 6.50
CA SER A 112 4.18 -5.89 7.95
C SER A 112 3.06 -6.57 8.73
N GLN A 113 1.84 -6.69 8.19
CA GLN A 113 0.69 -7.16 8.99
C GLN A 113 0.74 -8.66 9.36
N GLN A 114 1.54 -9.48 8.65
CA GLN A 114 1.65 -10.94 8.85
C GLN A 114 0.30 -11.65 8.94
N ILE A 115 -0.29 -12.01 7.79
CA ILE A 115 -1.54 -12.79 7.73
C ILE A 115 -1.30 -14.26 8.13
N TYR A 116 -2.23 -14.87 8.87
CA TYR A 116 -2.14 -16.24 9.38
C TYR A 116 -3.33 -17.10 8.93
N PHE A 117 -3.10 -18.40 8.76
CA PHE A 117 -4.09 -19.38 8.29
C PHE A 117 -4.06 -20.65 9.14
N SER A 118 -5.22 -21.27 9.34
CA SER A 118 -5.33 -22.57 10.02
C SER A 118 -4.75 -23.76 9.22
N ALA A 119 -4.38 -23.58 7.95
CA ALA A 119 -3.79 -24.62 7.09
C ALA A 119 -2.28 -24.85 7.36
N GLU A 120 -1.68 -24.05 8.24
CA GLU A 120 -0.23 -23.99 8.40
C GLU A 120 0.38 -25.26 9.04
N ASN A 121 -0.42 -26.09 9.72
CA ASN A 121 0.00 -27.36 10.30
C ASN A 121 -1.08 -28.46 10.14
N ASP A 122 -1.11 -29.14 8.99
CA ASP A 122 -1.84 -30.41 8.81
C ASP A 122 -1.23 -31.59 9.60
N GLU A 123 -0.47 -31.31 10.67
CA GLU A 123 0.02 -32.28 11.65
C GLU A 123 -0.89 -32.22 12.89
N TRP A 124 -1.96 -33.02 12.87
CA TRP A 124 -3.12 -32.93 13.78
C TRP A 124 -2.87 -33.21 15.28
N GLU A 125 -1.64 -33.40 15.75
CA GLU A 125 -1.37 -33.80 17.15
C GLU A 125 -0.33 -33.00 17.95
N ARG A 126 0.31 -31.94 17.41
CA ARG A 126 1.38 -31.27 18.18
C ARG A 126 1.46 -29.73 18.00
N VAL A 127 1.51 -29.09 19.17
CA VAL A 127 2.21 -27.85 19.55
C VAL A 127 1.42 -26.54 19.67
N THR A 128 1.40 -26.05 20.91
CA THR A 128 1.00 -24.73 21.43
C THR A 128 2.04 -23.64 21.16
N SER A 129 2.44 -23.43 19.90
CA SER A 129 3.36 -22.32 19.56
C SER A 129 3.12 -21.85 18.14
N LEU A 130 2.64 -20.61 18.00
CA LEU A 130 2.53 -19.90 16.72
C LEU A 130 3.95 -19.68 16.18
N ALA A 131 4.25 -20.31 15.05
CA ALA A 131 5.46 -20.05 14.29
C ALA A 131 5.05 -19.62 12.88
N SER A 132 5.63 -18.53 12.39
CA SER A 132 5.48 -18.07 11.01
C SER A 132 6.09 -19.08 10.04
N VAL A 133 5.42 -19.37 8.92
CA VAL A 133 5.93 -20.16 7.79
C VAL A 133 7.42 -19.82 7.52
N PRO A 134 8.35 -20.75 7.80
CA PRO A 134 9.72 -20.58 7.34
C PRO A 134 9.76 -20.91 5.83
N PRO A 135 10.58 -20.21 5.02
CA PRO A 135 10.85 -20.66 3.67
C PRO A 135 11.52 -22.05 3.74
N SER A 136 10.82 -23.12 3.34
CA SER A 136 11.38 -24.47 3.39
C SER A 136 12.61 -24.60 2.47
N PRO A 137 13.60 -25.46 2.85
CA PRO A 137 14.83 -25.64 2.10
C PRO A 137 14.58 -26.40 0.80
N SER A 138 15.17 -25.86 -0.26
CA SER A 138 15.15 -26.35 -1.63
C SER A 138 15.58 -27.83 -1.74
N SER A 139 14.65 -28.67 -2.24
CA SER A 139 14.96 -29.99 -2.78
C SER A 139 15.24 -29.86 -4.27
N THR A 140 16.43 -30.30 -4.66
CA THR A 140 17.02 -30.21 -5.99
C THR A 140 16.30 -31.08 -7.02
N SER A 141 15.43 -30.49 -7.84
CA SER A 141 15.22 -30.87 -9.24
C SER A 141 14.44 -29.77 -9.95
N GLY A 142 15.08 -29.11 -10.91
CA GLY A 142 14.54 -27.93 -11.63
C GLY A 142 13.18 -28.16 -12.30
N PRO A 143 12.39 -27.09 -12.41
CA PRO A 143 12.52 -26.18 -13.56
C PRO A 143 13.00 -24.79 -13.12
N GLU A 144 13.59 -24.06 -14.06
CA GLU A 144 14.27 -22.77 -13.85
C GLU A 144 13.53 -21.80 -12.89
N PRO A 145 14.27 -21.09 -12.01
CA PRO A 145 13.67 -20.06 -11.18
C PRO A 145 13.19 -18.92 -12.08
N ALA A 146 11.88 -18.65 -12.03
CA ALA A 146 11.30 -17.48 -12.66
C ALA A 146 12.07 -16.22 -12.20
N LYS A 147 12.58 -15.45 -13.17
CA LYS A 147 13.34 -14.20 -13.00
C LYS A 147 12.48 -13.08 -12.42
N THR A 148 11.96 -13.23 -11.21
CA THR A 148 11.00 -12.30 -10.59
C THR A 148 11.65 -10.95 -10.25
N GLY A 149 12.95 -10.92 -9.96
CA GLY A 149 13.70 -9.67 -9.71
C GLY A 149 13.78 -8.74 -10.94
N GLY A 150 13.72 -9.29 -12.15
CA GLY A 150 13.82 -8.52 -13.39
C GLY A 150 12.60 -7.63 -13.64
N ARG A 151 11.39 -8.08 -13.30
CA ARG A 151 10.16 -7.28 -13.49
C ARG A 151 10.10 -6.07 -12.57
N ARG A 152 10.46 -6.25 -11.29
CA ARG A 152 10.44 -5.18 -10.28
C ARG A 152 11.43 -4.07 -10.61
N LEU A 153 12.67 -4.44 -10.95
CA LEU A 153 13.68 -3.48 -11.35
C LEU A 153 13.31 -2.75 -12.65
N LYS A 154 12.68 -3.45 -13.62
CA LYS A 154 12.14 -2.80 -14.83
C LYS A 154 11.06 -1.77 -14.53
N ARG A 155 10.14 -2.09 -13.60
CA ARG A 155 9.11 -1.14 -13.15
C ARG A 155 9.74 0.09 -12.49
N LEU A 156 10.73 -0.11 -11.63
CA LEU A 156 11.44 1.00 -10.98
C LEU A 156 12.17 1.87 -12.01
N LYS A 157 12.80 1.28 -13.03
CA LYS A 157 13.43 2.03 -14.13
C LYS A 157 12.42 2.91 -14.87
N TYR A 158 11.29 2.34 -15.27
CA TYR A 158 10.22 3.09 -15.93
C TYR A 158 9.74 4.27 -15.08
N LEU A 159 9.45 4.03 -13.80
CA LEU A 159 9.03 5.10 -12.88
C LEU A 159 10.12 6.15 -12.66
N ALA A 160 11.40 5.75 -12.64
CA ALA A 160 12.50 6.69 -12.53
C ALA A 160 12.60 7.62 -13.74
N GLU A 161 12.44 7.08 -14.96
CA GLU A 161 12.41 7.88 -16.20
C GLU A 161 11.27 8.89 -16.17
N GLU A 162 10.06 8.43 -15.84
CA GLU A 162 8.87 9.27 -15.72
C GLU A 162 9.02 10.33 -14.63
N TYR A 163 9.55 9.95 -13.47
CA TYR A 163 9.80 10.85 -12.34
C TYR A 163 10.78 11.96 -12.69
N PHE A 164 11.88 11.67 -13.40
CA PHE A 164 12.81 12.71 -13.83
C PHE A 164 12.24 13.56 -14.97
N ALA A 165 11.45 12.99 -15.88
CA ALA A 165 10.72 13.75 -16.89
C ALA A 165 9.73 14.74 -16.26
N ALA A 166 9.16 14.39 -15.11
CA ALA A 166 8.25 15.22 -14.31
C ALA A 166 8.92 16.36 -13.52
N LYS A 167 10.24 16.57 -13.67
CA LYS A 167 11.03 17.68 -13.08
C LYS A 167 10.78 17.86 -11.56
N PRO A 168 11.08 16.87 -10.70
CA PRO A 168 10.53 16.74 -9.35
C PRO A 168 11.16 17.66 -8.28
N SER A 169 11.75 18.79 -8.66
CA SER A 169 12.52 19.78 -7.88
C SER A 169 14.02 19.48 -7.71
N LEU A 170 14.79 20.53 -7.34
CA LEU A 170 16.24 20.49 -7.26
C LEU A 170 16.75 19.51 -6.19
N ASN A 171 17.98 19.03 -6.38
CA ASN A 171 18.65 18.10 -5.48
C ASN A 171 18.97 18.72 -4.11
N GLU A 172 18.82 20.03 -3.93
CA GLU A 172 19.29 20.74 -2.73
C GLU A 172 18.38 20.54 -1.50
N ALA A 173 17.15 20.04 -1.68
CA ALA A 173 16.33 19.58 -0.57
C ALA A 173 16.85 18.23 -0.05
N ALA A 174 17.22 18.15 1.22
CA ALA A 174 17.74 16.93 1.87
C ALA A 174 16.99 15.61 1.54
N PRO A 175 15.64 15.55 1.46
CA PRO A 175 14.94 14.31 1.11
C PRO A 175 15.01 13.94 -0.39
N ASN A 176 15.58 14.78 -1.25
CA ASN A 176 15.72 14.52 -2.68
C ASN A 176 17.09 13.92 -3.04
N ILE A 177 18.15 14.22 -2.27
CA ILE A 177 19.53 13.81 -2.59
C ILE A 177 19.64 12.28 -2.67
N SER A 178 19.19 11.59 -1.62
CA SER A 178 19.29 10.13 -1.54
C SER A 178 18.49 9.48 -2.65
N LEU A 179 17.19 9.79 -2.76
CA LEU A 179 16.31 9.21 -3.77
C LEU A 179 16.84 9.47 -5.19
N HIS A 180 17.26 10.69 -5.52
CA HIS A 180 17.75 11.00 -6.86
C HIS A 180 19.04 10.24 -7.19
N ASN A 181 19.93 10.06 -6.21
CA ASN A 181 21.14 9.26 -6.39
C ASN A 181 20.80 7.78 -6.63
N TYR A 182 19.87 7.22 -5.87
CA TYR A 182 19.40 5.85 -6.07
C TYR A 182 18.77 5.67 -7.45
N LEU A 183 17.83 6.54 -7.83
CA LEU A 183 17.15 6.45 -9.13
C LEU A 183 18.11 6.64 -10.30
N ARG A 184 19.07 7.57 -10.24
CA ARG A 184 20.13 7.69 -11.26
C ARG A 184 20.97 6.43 -11.36
N SER A 185 21.33 5.84 -10.21
CA SER A 185 22.09 4.59 -10.19
C SER A 185 21.31 3.43 -10.82
N VAL A 186 20.00 3.33 -10.54
CA VAL A 186 19.10 2.35 -11.19
C VAL A 186 19.05 2.55 -12.70
N LEU A 187 18.92 3.81 -13.17
CA LEU A 187 18.95 4.13 -14.61
C LEU A 187 20.29 3.75 -15.26
N ASN A 188 21.39 3.93 -14.53
CA ASN A 188 22.73 3.51 -14.94
C ASN A 188 22.98 1.99 -14.83
N GLY A 189 21.97 1.20 -14.42
CA GLY A 189 22.04 -0.26 -14.40
C GLY A 189 22.42 -0.86 -13.05
N ALA A 190 22.47 -0.09 -11.97
CA ALA A 190 22.67 -0.63 -10.63
C ALA A 190 21.54 -1.58 -10.22
N THR A 191 21.91 -2.58 -9.42
CA THR A 191 20.99 -3.55 -8.82
C THR A 191 20.94 -3.34 -7.31
N TYR A 192 19.77 -3.58 -6.73
CA TYR A 192 19.52 -3.42 -5.31
C TYR A 192 18.81 -4.65 -4.74
N PRO A 193 18.90 -4.91 -3.43
CA PRO A 193 18.07 -5.89 -2.73
C PRO A 193 16.58 -5.65 -3.00
N LYS A 194 15.78 -6.72 -2.90
CA LYS A 194 14.34 -6.70 -3.21
C LYS A 194 13.60 -5.64 -2.40
N GLU A 195 13.90 -5.55 -1.11
CA GLU A 195 13.27 -4.65 -0.14
C GLU A 195 13.56 -3.19 -0.49
N GLU A 196 14.77 -2.91 -0.97
CA GLU A 196 15.18 -1.57 -1.39
C GLU A 196 14.53 -1.20 -2.74
N VAL A 197 14.42 -2.13 -3.68
CA VAL A 197 13.68 -1.91 -4.94
C VAL A 197 12.21 -1.60 -4.67
N ASP A 198 11.57 -2.33 -3.76
CA ASP A 198 10.17 -2.12 -3.40
C ASP A 198 9.98 -0.74 -2.74
N SER A 199 10.83 -0.38 -1.77
CA SER A 199 10.81 0.93 -1.10
C SER A 199 11.02 2.10 -2.08
N LEU A 200 11.98 1.99 -2.99
CA LEU A 200 12.23 2.98 -4.03
C LEU A 200 11.05 3.08 -5.00
N THR A 201 10.43 1.95 -5.35
CA THR A 201 9.25 1.90 -6.24
C THR A 201 8.07 2.62 -5.62
N GLU A 202 7.75 2.31 -4.36
CA GLU A 202 6.64 2.93 -3.62
C GLU A 202 6.88 4.43 -3.44
N THR A 203 8.10 4.84 -3.05
CA THR A 203 8.45 6.25 -2.87
C THR A 203 8.34 7.02 -4.19
N THR A 204 8.82 6.45 -5.29
CA THR A 204 8.78 7.12 -6.61
C THR A 204 7.35 7.23 -7.14
N ALA A 205 6.56 6.15 -7.01
CA ALA A 205 5.16 6.13 -7.41
C ALA A 205 4.34 7.14 -6.60
N TYR A 206 4.55 7.24 -5.28
CA TYR A 206 3.92 8.24 -4.43
C TYR A 206 4.22 9.67 -4.91
N ARG A 207 5.50 10.01 -5.13
CA ARG A 207 5.87 11.38 -5.54
C ARG A 207 5.31 11.73 -6.92
N LEU A 208 5.30 10.79 -7.86
CA LEU A 208 4.64 10.96 -9.17
C LEU A 208 3.13 11.18 -9.00
N GLY A 209 2.46 10.29 -8.24
CA GLY A 209 1.04 10.39 -7.95
C GLY A 209 0.65 11.73 -7.33
N ALA A 210 1.41 12.21 -6.34
CA ALA A 210 1.18 13.50 -5.71
C ALA A 210 1.31 14.69 -6.69
N MET A 211 2.18 14.61 -7.69
CA MET A 211 2.25 15.63 -8.75
C MET A 211 1.03 15.58 -9.67
N TYR A 212 0.59 14.38 -10.06
CA TYR A 212 -0.63 14.21 -10.87
C TYR A 212 -1.88 14.68 -10.12
N GLU A 213 -2.00 14.39 -8.83
CA GLU A 213 -3.09 14.88 -7.98
C GLU A 213 -3.13 16.41 -7.93
N ALA A 214 -1.98 17.05 -7.74
CA ALA A 214 -1.90 18.52 -7.73
C ALA A 214 -2.26 19.15 -9.08
N ASP A 215 -1.81 18.57 -10.20
CA ASP A 215 -2.18 19.08 -11.53
C ASP A 215 -3.67 18.87 -11.82
N TYR A 216 -4.21 17.71 -11.42
CA TYR A 216 -5.64 17.43 -11.52
C TYR A 216 -6.47 18.45 -10.72
N LEU A 217 -6.08 18.76 -9.48
CA LEU A 217 -6.75 19.78 -8.66
C LEU A 217 -6.70 21.16 -9.31
N ARG A 218 -5.56 21.56 -9.88
CA ARG A 218 -5.44 22.81 -10.65
C ARG A 218 -6.49 22.85 -11.77
N GLU A 219 -6.63 21.76 -12.53
CA GLU A 219 -7.58 21.68 -13.64
C GLU A 219 -9.04 21.72 -13.18
N GLN A 220 -9.39 20.98 -12.13
CA GLN A 220 -10.76 20.94 -11.60
C GLN A 220 -11.21 22.30 -11.04
N ILE A 221 -10.29 23.05 -10.42
CA ILE A 221 -10.57 24.38 -9.89
C ILE A 221 -10.54 25.45 -11.01
N GLY A 222 -10.04 25.10 -12.21
CA GLY A 222 -9.96 26.02 -13.34
C GLY A 222 -8.88 27.11 -13.18
N LEU A 223 -7.83 26.83 -12.40
CA LEU A 223 -6.73 27.77 -12.19
C LEU A 223 -5.94 27.96 -13.49
N LYS A 224 -5.83 29.21 -13.94
CA LYS A 224 -5.04 29.61 -15.12
C LYS A 224 -3.55 29.69 -14.77
N PHE A 225 -2.99 28.56 -14.37
CA PHE A 225 -1.59 28.41 -14.00
C PHE A 225 -0.95 27.28 -14.82
N PRO A 226 0.35 27.34 -15.16
CA PRO A 226 1.01 26.24 -15.87
C PRO A 226 0.94 24.92 -15.10
N SER A 227 0.95 23.79 -15.82
CA SER A 227 1.02 22.46 -15.20
C SER A 227 2.30 22.31 -14.36
N ILE A 228 2.20 21.57 -13.26
CA ILE A 228 3.33 21.24 -12.36
C ILE A 228 4.49 20.55 -13.08
N PHE A 229 4.20 19.88 -14.21
CA PHE A 229 5.18 19.20 -15.06
C PHE A 229 5.86 20.17 -16.05
N GLY A 230 5.22 21.30 -16.36
CA GLY A 230 5.71 22.30 -17.31
C GLY A 230 6.55 23.42 -16.68
N ILE A 231 6.60 23.52 -15.35
CA ILE A 231 7.34 24.59 -14.67
C ILE A 231 8.85 24.31 -14.73
N GLU A 232 9.57 25.20 -15.41
CA GLU A 232 11.03 25.13 -15.53
C GLU A 232 11.74 25.87 -14.41
N THR A 233 11.15 26.96 -13.92
CA THR A 233 11.70 27.76 -12.83
C THR A 233 11.50 27.03 -11.49
N PRO A 234 12.55 26.88 -10.67
CA PRO A 234 12.42 26.28 -9.34
C PRO A 234 11.31 26.97 -8.53
N LEU A 235 10.38 26.20 -7.94
CA LEU A 235 9.28 26.76 -7.14
C LEU A 235 9.77 27.68 -6.02
N ALA A 236 10.94 27.40 -5.44
CA ALA A 236 11.57 28.25 -4.43
C ALA A 236 11.95 29.65 -4.96
N GLN A 237 12.30 29.77 -6.24
CA GLN A 237 12.54 31.08 -6.85
C GLN A 237 11.23 31.85 -7.07
N ILE A 238 10.17 31.15 -7.46
CA ILE A 238 8.84 31.75 -7.63
C ILE A 238 8.28 32.20 -6.26
N GLU A 239 8.46 31.39 -5.22
CA GLU A 239 8.11 31.73 -3.83
C GLU A 239 8.80 33.02 -3.37
N ASN A 240 10.11 33.15 -3.59
CA ASN A 240 10.88 34.34 -3.24
C ASN A 240 10.46 35.60 -4.02
N GLN A 241 9.83 35.42 -5.17
CA GLN A 241 9.31 36.50 -6.01
C GLN A 241 7.82 36.80 -5.76
N SER A 242 7.18 36.07 -4.83
CA SER A 242 5.75 36.23 -4.57
C SER A 242 5.44 37.66 -4.11
N ARG A 243 4.44 38.26 -4.77
CA ARG A 243 4.00 39.63 -4.49
C ARG A 243 3.33 39.77 -3.12
N ASN A 244 2.89 38.67 -2.51
CA ASN A 244 2.13 38.69 -1.25
C ASN A 244 2.56 37.56 -0.28
N PRO A 245 3.64 37.75 0.48
CA PRO A 245 4.19 36.72 1.37
C PRO A 245 3.25 36.33 2.52
N ARG A 246 2.33 37.23 2.94
CA ARG A 246 1.33 36.91 3.96
C ARG A 246 0.28 35.93 3.42
N LEU A 247 -0.24 36.21 2.23
CA LEU A 247 -1.22 35.34 1.56
C LEU A 247 -0.62 33.97 1.26
N TYR A 248 0.64 33.94 0.83
CA TYR A 248 1.39 32.69 0.64
C TYR A 248 1.44 31.85 1.90
N LYS A 249 1.88 32.43 3.03
CA LYS A 249 1.99 31.71 4.30
C LYS A 249 0.64 31.17 4.80
N GLN A 250 -0.43 31.93 4.64
CA GLN A 250 -1.78 31.50 5.03
C GLN A 250 -2.25 30.33 4.15
N THR A 251 -2.08 30.44 2.83
CA THR A 251 -2.47 29.41 1.85
C THR A 251 -1.68 28.12 2.07
N TRP A 252 -0.38 28.24 2.28
CA TRP A 252 0.51 27.12 2.60
C TRP A 252 0.05 26.37 3.85
N THR A 253 -0.25 27.10 4.93
CA THR A 253 -0.71 26.52 6.19
C THR A 253 -2.03 25.78 6.00
N LEU A 254 -2.97 26.38 5.28
CA LEU A 254 -4.27 25.78 5.00
C LEU A 254 -4.14 24.50 4.16
N LEU A 255 -3.29 24.49 3.14
CA LEU A 255 -3.06 23.29 2.32
C LEU A 255 -2.37 22.17 3.10
N LEU A 256 -1.47 22.50 4.03
CA LEU A 256 -0.86 21.52 4.92
C LEU A 256 -1.89 20.91 5.88
N GLU A 257 -2.76 21.73 6.48
CA GLU A 257 -3.82 21.27 7.39
C GLU A 257 -4.87 20.39 6.68
N ARG A 258 -5.07 20.59 5.38
CA ARG A 258 -6.07 19.86 4.59
C ARG A 258 -5.57 18.53 4.00
N GLU A 259 -4.28 18.22 4.11
CA GLU A 259 -3.67 16.96 3.64
C GLU A 259 -4.16 16.50 2.25
N PHE A 260 -4.11 17.39 1.26
CA PHE A 260 -4.73 17.11 -0.05
C PHE A 260 -4.02 16.00 -0.87
N CYS A 261 -2.75 15.71 -0.59
CA CYS A 261 -2.03 14.61 -1.21
C CYS A 261 -2.29 13.31 -0.45
N THR A 262 -2.68 12.25 -1.18
CA THR A 262 -2.79 10.93 -0.55
C THR A 262 -1.40 10.41 -0.20
N THR A 263 -1.11 10.26 1.10
CA THR A 263 0.15 9.67 1.59
C THR A 263 -0.06 8.17 1.86
N PRO A 264 0.68 7.28 1.18
CA PRO A 264 0.65 5.86 1.51
C PRO A 264 1.15 5.62 2.93
N ILE A 265 0.47 4.74 3.65
CA ILE A 265 0.83 4.36 5.02
C ILE A 265 2.25 3.74 4.97
N GLY A 266 3.16 4.24 5.80
CA GLY A 266 4.56 3.80 5.86
C GLY A 266 5.56 4.71 5.14
N ILE A 267 5.11 5.58 4.23
CA ILE A 267 5.98 6.57 3.58
C ILE A 267 5.97 7.86 4.39
N ARG A 268 6.98 8.07 5.25
CA ARG A 268 7.16 9.30 6.05
C ARG A 268 8.02 10.37 5.36
N LEU A 269 8.19 10.30 4.05
CA LEU A 269 9.04 11.23 3.30
C LEU A 269 8.22 12.42 2.82
N HIS A 270 8.38 13.55 3.50
CA HIS A 270 7.79 14.81 3.10
C HIS A 270 8.27 15.20 1.69
N PHE A 271 7.33 15.43 0.77
CA PHE A 271 7.58 15.87 -0.58
C PHE A 271 6.85 17.21 -0.82
N PRO A 272 7.54 18.36 -0.70
CA PRO A 272 6.88 19.66 -0.64
C PRO A 272 6.41 20.17 -2.00
N LYS A 273 6.92 19.64 -3.12
CA LYS A 273 6.69 20.19 -4.46
C LYS A 273 5.20 20.35 -4.81
N PRO A 274 4.31 19.36 -4.60
CA PRO A 274 2.88 19.51 -4.93
C PRO A 274 2.21 20.62 -4.12
N THR A 275 2.50 20.70 -2.82
CA THR A 275 1.98 21.75 -1.94
C THR A 275 2.51 23.12 -2.33
N GLN A 276 3.80 23.22 -2.66
CA GLN A 276 4.44 24.47 -3.10
C GLN A 276 3.80 24.96 -4.39
N TYR A 277 3.61 24.04 -5.33
CA TYR A 277 2.99 24.32 -6.60
C TYR A 277 1.56 24.86 -6.43
N LEU A 278 0.69 24.17 -5.69
CA LEU A 278 -0.69 24.62 -5.48
C LEU A 278 -0.76 25.94 -4.72
N THR A 279 0.12 26.13 -3.72
CA THR A 279 0.20 27.40 -2.99
C THR A 279 0.52 28.55 -3.95
N ILE A 280 1.53 28.39 -4.80
CA ILE A 280 1.89 29.39 -5.81
C ILE A 280 0.74 29.59 -6.79
N ALA A 281 0.16 28.51 -7.32
CA ALA A 281 -0.91 28.57 -8.29
C ALA A 281 -2.13 29.33 -7.75
N LEU A 282 -2.52 29.09 -6.50
CA LEU A 282 -3.62 29.78 -5.83
C LEU A 282 -3.30 31.25 -5.57
N VAL A 283 -2.11 31.55 -5.04
CA VAL A 283 -1.69 32.93 -4.73
C VAL A 283 -1.57 33.79 -5.98
N GLU A 284 -1.01 33.24 -7.07
CA GLU A 284 -0.83 33.98 -8.33
C GLU A 284 -2.13 34.09 -9.14
N SER A 285 -3.07 33.16 -8.97
CA SER A 285 -4.36 33.19 -9.68
C SER A 285 -5.46 33.95 -8.91
N SER A 286 -5.28 34.18 -7.61
CA SER A 286 -6.29 34.78 -6.74
C SER A 286 -5.98 36.25 -6.45
N THR A 287 -7.03 37.06 -6.38
CA THR A 287 -6.90 38.49 -6.04
C THR A 287 -7.03 38.76 -4.54
N SER A 288 -7.64 37.85 -3.77
CA SER A 288 -7.79 37.97 -2.32
C SER A 288 -7.83 36.61 -1.59
N TRP A 289 -7.84 36.65 -0.26
CA TRP A 289 -7.90 35.46 0.59
C TRP A 289 -9.27 34.78 0.51
N GLU A 290 -10.34 35.55 0.34
CA GLU A 290 -11.72 35.03 0.29
C GLU A 290 -11.99 34.15 -0.94
N THR A 291 -11.15 34.26 -1.97
CA THR A 291 -11.21 33.43 -3.19
C THR A 291 -10.40 32.14 -3.10
N ILE A 292 -9.55 31.99 -2.06
CA ILE A 292 -8.70 30.81 -1.80
C ILE A 292 -9.40 29.87 -0.82
#